data_AF-A0A7D8UA68-F1
#
_entry.id   AF-A0A7D8UA68-F1
#
_cell.length_a   1.000
_cell.length_b   1.000
_cell.length_c   1.000
_cell.angle_alpha   90.00
_cell.angle_beta   90.00
_cell.angle_gamma   90.00
#
_symmetry.space_group_name_H-M   'P 1'
#
loop_
_entity.id
_entity.type
_entity.pdbx_description
1 polymer ?
#
loop_
_entity_poly.entity_id
_entity_poly.type
_entity_poly.pdbx_seq_one_letter_code
_entity_poly.pdbx_strand_id
1 'polypeptide(L)'
;MVGHLGRTEPLLDRWHKLVDCCHWYAVEVEAWTEDDLRPVATCRIVHHGFQRPMFGPNRGKHAVIEAAILVTRLGLIGRDEVRARMGELRPLVEKTGGAAEHRAWLRLESAVDG
;
A
#
# COMPACT_ATOMS: atom_id res chain seq x y z
N MET A 1 -12.50 15.22 6.21
CA MET A 1 -12.89 13.84 6.57
C MET A 1 -11.72 13.23 7.33
N VAL A 2 -11.87 13.10 8.65
CA VAL A 2 -10.80 12.73 9.59
C VAL A 2 -10.40 11.24 9.38
N GLY A 3 -9.10 10.99 9.33
CA GLY A 3 -8.48 9.79 8.79
C GLY A 3 -8.80 8.50 9.57
N HIS A 4 -9.27 7.49 8.84
CA HIS A 4 -9.38 6.11 9.32
C HIS A 4 -8.15 5.25 8.95
N LEU A 5 -7.13 5.86 8.33
CA LEU A 5 -5.90 5.19 7.93
C LEU A 5 -5.21 4.55 9.14
N GLY A 6 -5.02 3.23 9.07
CA GLY A 6 -4.33 2.46 10.10
C GLY A 6 -5.17 2.03 11.30
N ARG A 7 -6.47 2.36 11.36
CA ARG A 7 -7.34 1.86 12.43
C ARG A 7 -7.58 0.35 12.26
N THR A 8 -7.40 -0.39 13.35
CA THR A 8 -7.70 -1.82 13.42
C THR A 8 -8.75 -2.11 14.48
N GLU A 9 -9.40 -3.27 14.38
CA GLU A 9 -10.28 -3.82 15.40
C GLU A 9 -9.91 -5.28 15.69
N PRO A 10 -10.10 -5.76 16.95
CA PRO A 10 -9.83 -7.14 17.31
C PRO A 10 -10.67 -8.12 16.49
N LEU A 11 -10.09 -9.28 16.21
CA LEU A 11 -10.70 -10.39 15.48
C LEU A 11 -10.31 -11.71 16.17
N LEU A 12 -11.32 -12.44 16.66
CA LEU A 12 -11.17 -13.79 17.23
C LEU A 12 -10.05 -13.87 18.29
N ASP A 13 -10.04 -12.91 19.20
CA ASP A 13 -9.16 -12.76 20.38
C ASP A 13 -7.65 -12.68 20.13
N ARG A 14 -7.16 -12.93 18.90
CA ARG A 14 -5.72 -13.01 18.57
C ARG A 14 -5.30 -12.16 17.38
N TRP A 15 -6.20 -11.87 16.44
CA TRP A 15 -5.90 -11.10 15.24
C TRP A 15 -6.46 -9.70 15.34
N HIS A 16 -5.99 -8.83 14.45
CA HIS A 16 -6.57 -7.53 14.21
C HIS A 16 -6.82 -7.38 12.71
N LYS A 17 -7.98 -6.83 12.36
CA LYS A 17 -8.28 -6.45 10.97
C LYS A 17 -8.36 -4.94 10.82
N LEU A 18 -7.98 -4.45 9.65
CA LEU A 18 -8.19 -3.05 9.28
C LEU A 18 -9.70 -2.78 9.19
N VAL A 19 -10.14 -1.68 9.81
CA VAL A 19 -11.56 -1.29 9.80
C VAL A 19 -12.04 -0.90 8.39
N ASP A 20 -11.14 -0.37 7.56
CA ASP A 20 -11.41 0.10 6.20
C ASP A 20 -10.63 -0.72 5.15
N CYS A 21 -10.81 -2.03 5.18
CA CYS A 21 -10.36 -2.94 4.12
C CYS A 21 -11.52 -3.34 3.21
N CYS A 22 -11.23 -3.93 2.04
CA CYS A 22 -12.28 -4.57 1.22
C CYS A 22 -12.51 -6.00 1.69
N HIS A 23 -11.42 -6.74 1.86
CA HIS A 23 -11.38 -8.12 2.35
C HIS A 23 -10.25 -8.26 3.36
N TRP A 24 -10.37 -9.21 4.28
CA TRP A 24 -9.33 -9.56 5.22
C TRP A 24 -9.13 -11.08 5.26
N TYR A 25 -7.89 -11.48 5.55
CA TYR A 25 -7.49 -12.87 5.75
C TYR A 25 -6.68 -12.94 7.05
N ALA A 26 -7.18 -13.67 8.03
CA ALA A 26 -6.41 -14.04 9.21
C ALA A 26 -5.61 -15.30 8.88
N VAL A 27 -4.31 -15.25 9.17
CA VAL A 27 -3.37 -16.32 8.80
C VAL A 27 -2.56 -16.79 10.00
N GLU A 28 -2.14 -18.05 9.96
CA GLU A 28 -1.16 -18.65 10.86
C GLU A 28 0.05 -19.13 10.06
N VAL A 29 1.26 -18.90 10.58
CA VAL A 29 2.51 -19.38 9.98
C VAL A 29 2.61 -20.89 10.24
N GLU A 30 2.79 -21.67 9.17
CA GLU A 30 2.96 -23.12 9.23
C GLU A 30 4.42 -23.53 9.05
N ALA A 31 5.17 -22.77 8.26
CA ALA A 31 6.60 -22.99 8.06
C ALA A 31 7.32 -21.65 7.89
N TRP A 32 8.57 -21.63 8.34
CA TRP A 32 9.48 -20.49 8.21
C TRP A 32 10.80 -20.96 7.60
N THR A 33 11.22 -20.31 6.53
CA THR A 33 12.54 -20.51 5.90
C THR A 33 13.39 -19.28 6.20
N GLU A 34 14.48 -19.50 6.93
CA GLU A 34 15.44 -18.45 7.26
C GLU A 34 16.30 -18.09 6.03
N ASP A 35 16.52 -16.79 5.84
CA ASP A 35 17.46 -16.20 4.88
C ASP A 35 17.77 -14.75 5.33
N ASP A 36 19.02 -14.33 5.25
CA ASP A 36 19.48 -13.04 5.77
C ASP A 36 18.87 -11.82 5.03
N LEU A 37 18.45 -11.99 3.79
CA LEU A 37 17.90 -10.91 2.95
C LEU A 37 16.44 -11.17 2.53
N ARG A 38 16.00 -12.43 2.49
CA ARG A 38 14.73 -12.87 1.91
C ARG A 38 14.10 -14.04 2.68
N PRO A 39 13.75 -13.87 3.97
CA PRO A 39 13.04 -14.91 4.71
C PRO A 39 11.67 -15.20 4.09
N VAL A 40 11.20 -16.45 4.22
CA VAL A 40 9.91 -16.88 3.67
C VAL A 40 9.04 -17.51 4.74
N ALA A 41 7.85 -16.94 4.95
CA ALA A 41 6.79 -17.51 5.78
C ALA A 41 5.72 -18.17 4.90
N THR A 42 5.49 -19.47 5.07
CA THR A 42 4.33 -20.16 4.49
C THR A 42 3.18 -20.09 5.49
N CYS A 43 2.04 -19.55 5.05
CA CYS A 43 0.91 -19.28 5.92
C CYS A 43 -0.36 -19.98 5.45
N ARG A 44 -1.14 -20.51 6.41
CA ARG A 44 -2.51 -20.99 6.17
C ARG A 44 -3.52 -19.95 6.58
N ILE A 45 -4.57 -19.77 5.77
CA ILE A 45 -5.72 -18.93 6.11
C ILE A 45 -6.59 -19.68 7.11
N VAL A 46 -6.76 -19.12 8.31
CA VAL A 46 -7.65 -19.66 9.35
C VAL A 46 -9.05 -19.08 9.27
N HIS A 47 -9.16 -17.78 8.96
CA HIS A 47 -10.42 -17.08 8.81
C HIS A 47 -10.29 -16.03 7.72
N HIS A 48 -11.39 -15.69 7.08
CA HIS A 48 -11.44 -14.61 6.10
C HIS A 48 -12.81 -13.96 6.11
N GLY A 49 -12.90 -12.76 5.55
CA GLY A 49 -14.17 -12.08 5.44
C GLY A 49 -14.15 -10.92 4.45
N PHE A 50 -15.37 -10.53 4.07
CA PHE A 50 -15.67 -9.39 3.25
C PHE A 50 -16.10 -8.22 4.15
N GLN A 51 -15.53 -7.04 3.93
CA GLN A 51 -15.85 -5.83 4.68
C GLN A 51 -16.63 -4.83 3.82
N ARG A 52 -16.18 -4.61 2.58
CA ARG A 52 -16.89 -3.76 1.62
C ARG A 52 -16.43 -4.04 0.18
N PRO A 53 -17.22 -3.64 -0.83
CA PRO A 53 -16.80 -3.72 -2.22
C PRO A 53 -15.51 -2.93 -2.47
N MET A 54 -14.68 -3.46 -3.38
CA MET A 54 -13.60 -2.67 -3.96
C MET A 54 -14.19 -1.64 -4.92
N PHE A 55 -13.63 -0.42 -4.92
CA PHE A 55 -14.01 0.62 -5.88
C PHE A 55 -13.91 0.15 -7.34
N GLY A 56 -12.90 -0.67 -7.64
CA GLY A 56 -12.56 -1.11 -8.99
C GLY A 56 -11.25 -0.49 -9.52
N PRO A 57 -10.89 -0.78 -10.77
CA PRO A 57 -9.68 -0.23 -11.39
C PRO A 57 -9.71 1.30 -11.44
N ASN A 58 -8.60 1.94 -11.04
CA ASN A 58 -8.43 3.39 -11.11
C ASN A 58 -6.96 3.72 -11.43
N ARG A 59 -6.73 4.48 -12.50
CA ARG A 59 -5.37 4.80 -12.98
C ARG A 59 -4.58 5.66 -11.98
N GLY A 60 -5.25 6.54 -11.24
CA GLY A 60 -4.65 7.36 -10.19
C GLY A 60 -4.21 6.51 -9.00
N LYS A 61 -5.03 5.56 -8.54
CA LYS A 61 -4.66 4.59 -7.50
C LYS A 61 -3.46 3.75 -7.93
N HIS A 62 -3.45 3.28 -9.17
CA HIS A 62 -2.32 2.53 -9.72
C HIS A 62 -1.05 3.39 -9.76
N ALA A 63 -1.13 4.62 -10.25
CA ALA A 63 0.00 5.55 -10.28
C ALA A 63 0.58 5.85 -8.90
N VAL A 64 -0.27 5.96 -7.87
CA VAL A 64 0.18 6.13 -6.47
C VAL A 64 0.95 4.90 -5.98
N ILE A 65 0.53 3.68 -6.34
CA ILE A 65 1.25 2.45 -5.98
C ILE A 65 2.62 2.42 -6.66
N GLU A 66 2.68 2.67 -7.97
CA GLU A 66 3.94 2.71 -8.72
C GLU A 66 4.90 3.79 -8.18
N ALA A 67 4.38 4.97 -7.86
CA ALA A 67 5.17 6.03 -7.23
C ALA A 67 5.70 5.61 -5.85
N ALA A 68 4.90 4.94 -5.01
CA ALA A 68 5.37 4.44 -3.73
C ALA A 68 6.51 3.40 -3.87
N ILE A 69 6.46 2.56 -4.91
CA ILE A 69 7.54 1.62 -5.24
C ILE A 69 8.81 2.38 -5.64
N LEU A 70 8.70 3.42 -6.47
CA LEU A 70 9.85 4.25 -6.85
C LEU A 70 10.48 4.94 -5.64
N VAL A 71 9.66 5.54 -4.77
CA VAL A 71 10.14 6.24 -3.56
C VAL A 71 10.89 5.30 -2.61
N THR A 72 10.42 4.06 -2.43
CA THR A 72 11.12 3.08 -1.57
C THR A 72 12.46 2.62 -2.15
N ARG A 73 12.74 2.91 -3.43
CA ARG A 73 14.02 2.63 -4.11
C ARG A 73 14.93 3.85 -4.22
N LEU A 74 14.63 4.95 -3.54
CA LEU A 74 15.43 6.18 -3.57
C LEU A 74 16.93 5.93 -3.36
N GLY A 75 17.30 5.10 -2.39
CA GLY A 75 18.70 4.75 -2.11
C GLY A 75 19.37 3.87 -3.18
N LEU A 76 18.61 3.28 -4.10
CA LEU A 76 19.09 2.37 -5.14
C LEU A 76 19.23 3.04 -6.51
N ILE A 77 18.27 3.90 -6.88
CA ILE A 77 18.20 4.50 -8.23
C ILE A 77 18.40 6.03 -8.23
N GLY A 78 18.45 6.66 -7.05
CA GLY A 78 18.68 8.11 -6.91
C GLY A 78 17.43 8.96 -7.09
N ARG A 79 17.47 10.19 -6.55
CA ARG A 79 16.32 11.12 -6.52
C ARG A 79 15.88 11.57 -7.92
N ASP A 80 16.83 11.86 -8.81
CA ASP A 80 16.50 12.42 -10.12
C ASP A 80 15.74 11.42 -11.00
N GLU A 81 16.17 10.15 -10.99
CA GLU A 81 15.47 9.07 -11.68
C GLU A 81 14.06 8.85 -11.09
N VAL A 82 13.92 8.86 -9.77
CA VAL A 82 12.61 8.75 -9.11
C VAL A 82 11.70 9.92 -9.51
N ARG A 83 12.21 11.16 -9.50
CA ARG A 83 11.44 12.35 -9.92
C ARG A 83 10.98 12.26 -11.37
N ALA A 84 11.87 11.86 -12.27
CA ALA A 84 11.55 11.72 -13.69
C ALA A 84 10.40 10.72 -13.89
N ARG A 85 10.52 9.52 -13.32
CA ARG A 85 9.50 8.46 -13.43
C ARG A 85 8.19 8.81 -12.73
N MET A 86 8.24 9.48 -11.57
CA MET A 86 7.03 10.01 -10.93
C MET A 86 6.37 11.10 -11.79
N GLY A 87 7.15 11.91 -12.51
CA GLY A 87 6.64 12.91 -13.46
C GLY A 87 5.77 12.30 -14.54
N GLU A 88 6.16 11.14 -15.10
CA GLU A 88 5.39 10.41 -16.11
C GLU A 88 4.05 9.87 -15.57
N LEU A 89 3.99 9.55 -14.28
CA LEU A 89 2.80 9.03 -13.61
C LEU A 89 1.82 10.13 -13.18
N ARG A 90 2.28 11.38 -13.00
CA ARG A 90 1.46 12.50 -12.50
C ARG A 90 0.13 12.70 -13.25
N PRO A 91 0.09 12.70 -14.60
CA PRO A 91 -1.18 12.92 -15.32
C PRO A 91 -2.24 11.86 -15.01
N LEU A 92 -1.84 10.66 -14.59
CA LEU A 92 -2.78 9.60 -14.22
C LEU A 92 -3.51 9.96 -12.92
N VAL A 93 -2.80 10.53 -11.95
CA VAL A 93 -3.38 11.03 -10.71
C VAL A 93 -4.23 12.27 -10.97
N GLU A 94 -3.72 13.25 -11.72
CA GLU A 94 -4.47 14.48 -12.01
C GLU A 94 -5.79 14.22 -12.75
N LYS A 95 -5.81 13.26 -13.68
CA LYS A 95 -6.98 13.00 -14.52
C LYS A 95 -7.98 12.02 -13.90
N THR A 96 -7.55 11.16 -12.97
CA THR A 96 -8.39 10.05 -12.49
C THR A 96 -8.33 9.81 -10.99
N GLY A 97 -7.46 10.51 -10.27
CA GLY A 97 -7.34 10.44 -8.83
C GLY A 97 -8.41 11.28 -8.14
N GLY A 98 -8.85 10.80 -6.97
CA GLY A 98 -9.64 11.60 -6.05
C GLY A 98 -8.76 12.29 -5.02
N ALA A 99 -9.40 12.96 -4.05
CA ALA A 99 -8.71 13.67 -2.98
C ALA A 99 -7.75 12.77 -2.17
N ALA A 100 -8.02 11.46 -2.08
CA ALA A 100 -7.12 10.52 -1.41
C ALA A 100 -5.82 10.30 -2.19
N GLU A 101 -5.91 10.10 -3.50
CA GLU A 101 -4.75 9.90 -4.37
C GLU A 101 -3.89 11.17 -4.44
N HIS A 102 -4.50 12.35 -4.56
CA HIS A 102 -3.77 13.62 -4.50
C HIS A 102 -3.02 13.82 -3.18
N ARG A 103 -3.65 13.49 -2.03
CA ARG A 103 -2.96 13.56 -0.72
C ARG A 103 -1.83 12.55 -0.61
N ALA A 104 -2.00 11.34 -1.13
CA ALA A 104 -0.94 10.33 -1.16
C ALA A 104 0.22 10.79 -2.05
N TRP A 105 -0.09 11.36 -3.21
CA TRP A 105 0.90 11.90 -4.14
C TRP A 105 1.77 12.98 -3.50
N LEU A 106 1.17 13.98 -2.86
CA LEU A 106 1.89 15.04 -2.15
C LEU A 106 2.83 14.49 -1.06
N ARG A 107 2.42 13.43 -0.36
CA ARG A 107 3.27 12.76 0.65
C ARG A 107 4.47 12.09 0.00
N LEU A 108 4.28 11.47 -1.16
CA LEU A 108 5.36 10.82 -1.90
C LEU A 108 6.36 11.85 -2.45
N GLU A 109 5.88 12.96 -3.00
CA GLU A 109 6.74 14.08 -3.43
C GLU A 109 7.57 14.62 -2.27
N SER A 110 6.92 14.86 -1.12
CA SER A 110 7.62 15.34 0.09
C SER A 110 8.71 14.36 0.54
N ALA A 111 8.50 13.05 0.42
CA ALA A 111 9.49 12.03 0.75
C ALA A 111 10.67 11.97 -0.23
N VAL A 112 10.48 12.42 -1.48
CA VAL A 112 11.55 12.53 -2.48
C VAL A 112 12.36 13.81 -2.32
N ASP A 113 11.79 14.84 -1.71
CA ASP A 113 12.45 16.15 -1.54
C ASP A 113 13.14 16.31 -0.18
N GLY A 114 12.72 15.56 0.85
CA GLY A 114 13.42 15.45 2.14
C GLY A 114 14.60 14.48 2.09
#